data_AF-A0A917M0R5-F1
#
_entry.id   AF-A0A917M0R5-F1
#
_cell.length_a   1.000
_cell.length_b   1.000
_cell.length_c   1.000
_cell.angle_alpha   90.00
_cell.angle_beta   90.00
_cell.angle_gamma   90.00
#
_symmetry.space_group_name_H-M   'P 1'
#
loop_
_entity.id
_entity.type
_entity.pdbx_description
1 polymer ?
#
loop_
_entity_poly.entity_id
_entity_poly.type
_entity_poly.pdbx_seq_one_letter_code
_entity_poly.pdbx_strand_id
1 'polypeptide(L)'
;MDSQLVDPYELQLRKALNKVLPDAYESLKTLDQMPSEIGMNLLGVLVNYACESQNITVITLARDSMKKIPLKWLTQYYPEVVNRSIDWADEWQYIRLLEVTREVVPELLKVFIDRGLFSENDEIRETAEYFRSKQN
;
A
#
# COMPACT_ATOMS: atom_id res chain seq x y z
N MET A 1 9.86 5.57 -32.26
CA MET A 1 9.09 6.09 -31.12
C MET A 1 8.45 4.87 -30.49
N ASP A 2 9.20 4.22 -29.60
CA ASP A 2 8.83 2.91 -29.06
C ASP A 2 7.59 3.07 -28.19
N SER A 3 6.42 2.72 -28.73
CA SER A 3 5.27 2.42 -27.89
C SER A 3 5.61 1.10 -27.19
N GLN A 4 6.32 1.17 -26.08
CA GLN A 4 6.27 0.10 -25.09
C GLN A 4 4.80 -0.15 -24.83
N LEU A 5 4.32 -1.33 -25.20
CA LEU A 5 2.98 -1.80 -24.87
C LEU A 5 2.88 -1.75 -23.34
N VAL A 6 2.29 -0.67 -22.82
CA VAL A 6 2.01 -0.54 -21.39
C VAL A 6 1.07 -1.68 -21.04
N ASP A 7 1.49 -2.50 -20.08
CA ASP A 7 0.72 -3.66 -19.64
C ASP A 7 -0.71 -3.24 -19.25
N PRO A 8 -1.75 -4.00 -19.61
CA PRO A 8 -3.15 -3.64 -19.30
C PRO A 8 -3.42 -3.34 -17.82
N TYR A 9 -2.72 -4.04 -16.90
CA TYR A 9 -2.83 -3.81 -15.46
C TYR A 9 -2.17 -2.50 -15.04
N GLU A 10 -1.02 -2.17 -15.64
CA GLU A 10 -0.39 -0.86 -15.42
C GLU A 10 -1.28 0.27 -15.94
N LEU A 11 -1.89 0.10 -17.11
CA LEU A 11 -2.83 1.07 -17.66
C LEU A 11 -4.04 1.26 -16.73
N GLN A 12 -4.56 0.18 -16.14
CA GLN A 12 -5.64 0.26 -15.17
C GLN A 12 -5.24 1.05 -13.92
N LEU A 13 -4.06 0.78 -13.36
CA LEU A 13 -3.54 1.48 -12.19
C LEU A 13 -3.30 2.97 -12.51
N ARG A 14 -2.69 3.27 -13.66
CA ARG A 14 -2.49 4.65 -14.15
C ARG A 14 -3.82 5.38 -14.28
N LYS A 15 -4.85 4.75 -14.84
CA LYS A 15 -6.20 5.32 -14.94
C LYS A 15 -6.81 5.59 -13.56
N ALA A 16 -6.61 4.72 -12.57
CA ALA A 16 -7.11 4.93 -11.22
C ALA A 16 -6.43 6.12 -10.54
N LEU A 17 -5.10 6.22 -10.63
CA LEU A 17 -4.33 7.34 -10.08
C LEU A 17 -4.67 8.66 -10.79
N ASN A 18 -4.87 8.63 -12.10
CA ASN A 18 -5.22 9.81 -12.89
C ASN A 18 -6.60 10.40 -12.55
N LYS A 19 -7.48 9.65 -11.86
CA LYS A 19 -8.73 10.21 -11.32
C LYS A 19 -8.49 11.16 -10.13
N VAL A 20 -7.36 11.02 -9.45
CA VAL A 20 -6.97 11.89 -8.33
C VAL A 20 -6.15 13.07 -8.84
N LEU A 21 -5.13 12.80 -9.67
CA LEU A 21 -4.25 13.82 -10.23
C LEU A 21 -3.80 13.39 -11.64
N PRO A 22 -3.95 14.23 -12.68
CA PRO A 22 -3.41 13.93 -14.01
C PRO A 22 -1.91 13.60 -13.96
N ASP A 23 -1.49 12.58 -14.71
CA ASP A 23 -0.11 12.09 -14.77
C ASP A 23 0.49 11.71 -13.40
N ALA A 24 -0.37 11.29 -12.47
CA ALA A 24 0.01 10.93 -11.10
C ALA A 24 1.08 9.84 -11.04
N TYR A 25 1.03 8.86 -11.94
CA TYR A 25 1.98 7.73 -11.94
C TYR A 25 3.44 8.18 -12.06
N GLU A 26 3.71 9.22 -12.85
CA GLU A 26 5.06 9.78 -13.02
C GLU A 26 5.42 10.73 -11.86
N SER A 27 4.40 11.33 -11.24
CA SER A 27 4.53 12.32 -10.16
C SER A 27 4.73 11.72 -8.77
N LEU A 28 4.65 10.39 -8.61
CA LEU A 28 4.80 9.71 -7.31
C LEU A 28 6.12 10.06 -6.59
N LYS A 29 7.19 10.30 -7.35
CA LYS A 29 8.53 10.64 -6.82
C LYS A 29 8.63 12.03 -6.19
N THR A 30 7.65 12.89 -6.45
CA THR A 30 7.62 14.28 -5.99
C THR A 30 6.38 14.54 -5.12
N LEU A 31 5.80 13.49 -4.54
CA LEU A 31 4.61 13.60 -3.68
C LEU A 31 4.81 14.51 -2.47
N ASP A 32 6.04 14.62 -1.98
CA ASP A 32 6.42 15.51 -0.88
C ASP A 32 6.39 17.00 -1.25
N GLN A 33 6.28 17.32 -2.54
CA GLN A 33 6.18 18.69 -3.06
C GLN A 33 4.73 19.10 -3.36
N MET A 34 3.77 18.21 -3.10
CA MET A 34 2.35 18.41 -3.37
C MET A 34 1.56 18.58 -2.06
N PRO A 35 0.32 19.12 -2.12
CA PRO A 35 -0.59 19.09 -0.98
C PRO A 35 -0.74 17.66 -0.44
N SER A 36 -0.60 17.49 0.88
CA SER A 36 -0.60 16.18 1.53
C SER A 36 -1.86 15.39 1.23
N GLU A 37 -3.02 16.05 1.17
CA GLU A 37 -4.31 15.42 0.85
C GLU A 37 -4.31 14.73 -0.52
N ILE A 38 -3.72 15.36 -1.54
CA ILE A 38 -3.59 14.75 -2.88
C ILE A 38 -2.70 13.52 -2.79
N GLY A 39 -1.55 13.64 -2.11
CA GLY A 39 -0.63 12.52 -1.95
C GLY A 39 -1.22 11.36 -1.17
N MET A 40 -2.00 11.64 -0.14
CA MET A 40 -2.69 10.63 0.66
C MET A 40 -3.78 9.92 -0.14
N ASN A 41 -4.53 10.64 -0.96
CA ASN A 41 -5.51 10.04 -1.87
C ASN A 41 -4.83 9.12 -2.90
N LEU A 42 -3.70 9.54 -3.46
CA LEU A 42 -2.90 8.69 -4.36
C LEU A 42 -2.37 7.45 -3.64
N LEU A 43 -1.83 7.61 -2.42
CA LEU A 43 -1.38 6.49 -1.61
C LEU A 43 -2.54 5.53 -1.29
N GLY A 44 -3.73 6.04 -1.02
CA GLY A 44 -4.93 5.23 -0.76
C GLY A 44 -5.28 4.33 -1.93
N VAL A 45 -5.23 4.86 -3.16
CA VAL A 45 -5.41 4.04 -4.38
C VAL A 45 -4.38 2.91 -4.44
N LEU A 46 -3.10 3.20 -4.15
CA LEU A 46 -2.03 2.21 -4.15
C LEU A 46 -2.22 1.15 -3.06
N VAL A 47 -2.61 1.55 -1.85
CA VAL A 47 -2.89 0.63 -0.73
C VAL A 47 -4.01 -0.33 -1.09
N ASN A 48 -5.13 0.18 -1.64
CA ASN A 48 -6.26 -0.67 -2.03
C ASN A 48 -5.83 -1.69 -3.11
N TYR A 49 -5.08 -1.25 -4.13
CA TYR A 49 -4.58 -2.17 -5.16
C TYR A 49 -3.58 -3.20 -4.60
N ALA A 50 -2.76 -2.83 -3.62
CA ALA A 50 -1.79 -3.72 -2.99
C ALA A 50 -2.43 -4.72 -2.00
N CYS A 51 -3.61 -4.41 -1.44
CA CYS A 51 -4.22 -5.19 -0.36
C CYS A 51 -5.52 -5.90 -0.75
N GLU A 52 -6.35 -5.32 -1.62
CA GLU A 52 -7.67 -5.86 -2.00
C GLU A 52 -7.65 -6.66 -3.30
N SER A 53 -6.65 -6.43 -4.17
CA SER A 53 -6.61 -7.06 -5.49
C SER A 53 -6.33 -8.56 -5.39
N GLN A 54 -7.00 -9.34 -6.24
CA GLN A 54 -6.77 -10.79 -6.37
C GLN A 54 -5.70 -11.12 -7.41
N ASN A 55 -5.27 -10.15 -8.21
CA ASN A 55 -4.31 -10.36 -9.29
C ASN A 55 -2.89 -9.99 -8.83
N ILE A 56 -1.98 -10.97 -8.82
CA ILE A 56 -0.61 -10.79 -8.35
C ILE A 56 0.16 -9.71 -9.12
N THR A 57 -0.08 -9.55 -10.42
CA THR A 57 0.56 -8.50 -11.23
C THR A 57 0.12 -7.12 -10.76
N VAL A 58 -1.18 -6.95 -10.50
CA VAL A 58 -1.74 -5.69 -9.99
C VAL A 58 -1.20 -5.35 -8.60
N ILE A 59 -1.16 -6.35 -7.71
CA ILE A 59 -0.59 -6.21 -6.36
C ILE A 59 0.87 -5.75 -6.44
N THR A 60 1.68 -6.45 -7.24
CA THR A 60 3.12 -6.15 -7.38
C THR A 60 3.34 -4.77 -7.96
N LEU A 61 2.60 -4.39 -9.01
CA LEU A 61 2.67 -3.05 -9.61
C LEU A 61 2.36 -1.94 -8.61
N ALA A 62 1.37 -2.13 -7.74
CA ALA A 62 1.03 -1.15 -6.71
C ALA A 62 2.16 -1.01 -5.69
N ARG A 63 2.71 -2.13 -5.19
CA ARG A 63 3.84 -2.12 -4.26
C ARG A 63 5.08 -1.45 -4.85
N ASP A 64 5.41 -1.76 -6.10
CA ASP A 64 6.54 -1.14 -6.81
C ASP A 64 6.31 0.35 -7.06
N SER A 65 5.06 0.77 -7.24
CA SER A 65 4.71 2.19 -7.35
C SER A 65 4.88 2.91 -6.01
N MET A 66 4.53 2.28 -4.89
CA MET A 66 4.73 2.84 -3.54
C MET A 66 6.20 3.06 -3.22
N LYS A 67 7.10 2.18 -3.67
CA LYS A 67 8.56 2.36 -3.51
C LYS A 67 9.12 3.60 -4.23
N LYS A 68 8.38 4.18 -5.18
CA LYS A 68 8.78 5.42 -5.85
C LYS A 68 8.52 6.66 -5.00
N ILE A 69 7.66 6.55 -3.99
CA ILE A 69 7.28 7.67 -3.10
C ILE A 69 8.47 8.01 -2.19
N PRO A 70 8.75 9.30 -1.94
CA PRO A 70 9.77 9.70 -0.97
C PRO A 70 9.54 9.03 0.39
N LEU A 71 10.50 8.20 0.83
CA LEU A 71 10.34 7.34 2.01
C LEU A 71 9.90 8.13 3.25
N LYS A 72 10.52 9.28 3.53
CA LYS A 72 10.16 10.11 4.69
C LYS A 72 8.68 10.54 4.66
N TRP A 73 8.17 10.90 3.49
CA TRP A 73 6.77 11.27 3.32
C TRP A 73 5.87 10.04 3.47
N LEU A 74 6.26 8.92 2.85
CA LEU A 74 5.53 7.66 2.94
C LEU A 74 5.39 7.22 4.40
N THR A 75 6.48 7.10 5.15
CA THR A 75 6.48 6.72 6.56
C THR A 75 5.61 7.64 7.43
N GLN A 76 5.55 8.94 7.11
CA GLN A 76 4.72 9.90 7.85
C GLN A 76 3.21 9.64 7.67
N TYR A 77 2.74 9.45 6.43
CA TYR A 77 1.31 9.38 6.12
C TYR A 77 0.76 7.97 5.97
N TYR A 78 1.63 6.96 5.83
CA TYR A 78 1.23 5.57 5.62
C TYR A 78 0.25 5.04 6.67
N PRO A 79 0.47 5.22 8.00
CA PRO A 79 -0.48 4.73 9.00
C PRO A 79 -1.88 5.34 8.87
N GLU A 80 -1.97 6.63 8.57
CA GLU A 80 -3.25 7.31 8.43
C GLU A 80 -4.01 6.80 7.21
N VAL A 81 -3.32 6.65 6.08
CA VAL A 81 -3.93 6.17 4.84
C VAL A 81 -4.37 4.71 4.98
N VAL A 82 -3.51 3.83 5.51
CA VAL A 82 -3.85 2.42 5.75
C VAL A 82 -5.10 2.30 6.62
N ASN A 83 -5.19 3.06 7.71
CA ASN A 83 -6.35 3.03 8.61
C ASN A 83 -7.68 3.36 7.92
N ARG A 84 -7.66 4.11 6.81
CA ARG A 84 -8.85 4.51 6.04
C ARG A 84 -9.11 3.61 4.84
N SER A 85 -8.08 2.90 4.37
CA SER A 85 -8.09 2.18 3.10
C SER A 85 -8.47 0.71 3.24
N ILE A 86 -8.15 0.06 4.36
CA ILE A 86 -8.32 -1.40 4.50
C ILE A 86 -9.46 -1.78 5.44
N ASP A 87 -10.05 -2.94 5.17
CA ASP A 87 -10.91 -3.64 6.11
C ASP A 87 -10.05 -4.44 7.10
N TRP A 88 -10.03 -4.01 8.36
CA TRP A 88 -9.25 -4.65 9.42
C TRP A 88 -9.83 -5.97 9.90
N ALA A 89 -11.07 -6.30 9.53
CA ALA A 89 -11.69 -7.59 9.82
C ALA A 89 -11.42 -8.63 8.73
N ASP A 90 -10.93 -8.21 7.56
CA ASP A 90 -10.58 -9.08 6.44
C ASP A 90 -9.14 -9.60 6.60
N GLU A 91 -9.02 -10.92 6.83
CA GLU A 91 -7.73 -11.60 6.98
C GLU A 91 -6.81 -11.40 5.78
N TRP A 92 -7.33 -11.48 4.56
CA TRP A 92 -6.53 -11.35 3.35
C TRP A 92 -5.97 -9.95 3.18
N GLN A 93 -6.80 -8.92 3.42
CA GLN A 93 -6.31 -7.55 3.38
C GLN A 93 -5.26 -7.29 4.46
N TYR A 94 -5.46 -7.85 5.67
CA TYR A 94 -4.50 -7.70 6.75
C TYR A 94 -3.16 -8.41 6.45
N ILE A 95 -3.17 -9.64 5.93
CA ILE A 95 -1.96 -10.34 5.47
C ILE A 95 -1.24 -9.48 4.44
N ARG A 96 -1.96 -8.98 3.43
CA ARG A 96 -1.37 -8.17 2.36
C ARG A 96 -0.81 -6.86 2.89
N LEU A 97 -1.46 -6.22 3.86
CA LEU A 97 -0.95 -5.04 4.55
C LEU A 97 0.41 -5.33 5.19
N LEU A 98 0.52 -6.41 5.97
CA LEU A 98 1.78 -6.75 6.65
C LEU A 98 2.90 -7.03 5.65
N GLU A 99 2.59 -7.73 4.56
CA GLU A 99 3.55 -7.97 3.48
C GLU A 99 4.03 -6.68 2.82
N VAL A 100 3.11 -5.80 2.40
CA VAL A 100 3.49 -4.54 1.75
C VAL A 100 4.22 -3.64 2.73
N THR A 101 3.82 -3.59 4.00
CA THR A 101 4.50 -2.77 5.01
C THR A 101 5.95 -3.24 5.18
N ARG A 102 6.17 -4.56 5.31
CA ARG A 102 7.50 -5.16 5.37
C ARG A 102 8.39 -4.77 4.18
N GLU A 103 7.77 -4.58 3.02
CA GLU A 103 8.46 -4.31 1.77
C GLU A 103 8.75 -2.81 1.52
N VAL A 104 7.80 -1.92 1.86
CA VAL A 104 7.87 -0.51 1.47
C VAL A 104 8.21 0.44 2.62
N VAL A 105 7.84 0.08 3.85
CA VAL A 105 8.07 0.88 5.09
C VAL A 105 8.27 -0.07 6.29
N PRO A 106 9.32 -0.91 6.27
CA PRO A 106 9.52 -1.96 7.27
C PRO A 106 9.56 -1.46 8.71
N GLU A 107 9.97 -0.21 8.94
CA GLU A 107 9.98 0.42 10.27
C GLU A 107 8.58 0.54 10.90
N LEU A 108 7.51 0.53 10.09
CA LEU A 108 6.13 0.57 10.55
C LEU A 108 5.52 -0.82 10.74
N LEU A 109 6.20 -1.90 10.34
CA LEU A 109 5.65 -3.26 10.38
C LEU A 109 5.20 -3.65 11.80
N LYS A 110 6.01 -3.31 12.81
CA LYS A 110 5.68 -3.60 14.21
C LYS A 110 4.37 -2.95 14.64
N VAL A 111 4.06 -1.75 14.16
CA VAL A 111 2.83 -1.01 14.51
C VAL A 111 1.58 -1.80 14.10
N PHE A 112 1.58 -2.36 12.89
CA PHE A 112 0.42 -3.10 12.40
C PHE A 112 0.34 -4.51 12.98
N ILE A 113 1.48 -5.17 13.24
CA ILE A 113 1.52 -6.43 14.00
C ILE A 113 0.92 -6.21 15.40
N ASP A 114 1.38 -5.19 16.14
CA ASP A 114 0.89 -4.91 17.48
C ASP A 114 -0.63 -4.68 17.46
N ARG A 115 -1.15 -3.96 16.46
CA ARG A 115 -2.60 -3.80 16.27
C ARG A 115 -3.33 -5.13 16.10
N GLY A 116 -2.85 -6.01 15.22
CA GLY A 116 -3.51 -7.29 14.98
C GLY A 116 -3.50 -8.22 16.19
N LEU A 117 -2.49 -8.13 17.06
CA LEU A 117 -2.43 -8.90 18.31
C LEU A 117 -3.57 -8.55 19.28
N PHE A 118 -4.11 -7.34 19.20
CA PHE A 118 -5.27 -6.89 20.00
C PHE A 118 -6.62 -7.09 19.30
N SER A 119 -6.65 -7.76 18.14
CA SER A 119 -7.89 -7.99 17.39
C SER A 119 -8.82 -8.99 18.10
N GLU A 120 -10.13 -8.74 18.05
CA GLU A 120 -11.13 -9.71 18.47
C GLU A 120 -11.28 -10.86 17.46
N ASN A 121 -10.83 -10.67 16.21
CA ASN A 121 -10.80 -11.73 15.20
C ASN A 121 -9.58 -12.64 15.41
N ASP A 122 -9.83 -13.92 15.66
CA ASP A 122 -8.83 -14.95 15.91
C ASP A 122 -7.85 -15.12 14.74
N GLU A 123 -8.31 -15.10 13.49
CA GLU A 123 -7.48 -15.25 12.28
C GLU A 123 -6.48 -14.07 12.14
N ILE A 124 -6.94 -12.87 12.47
CA ILE A 124 -6.10 -11.66 12.49
C ILE A 124 -5.03 -11.76 13.58
N ARG A 125 -5.39 -12.23 14.78
CA ARG A 125 -4.42 -12.44 15.86
C ARG A 125 -3.38 -13.48 15.48
N GLU A 126 -3.81 -14.65 14.98
CA GLU A 126 -2.91 -15.72 14.55
C GLU A 126 -1.94 -15.24 13.46
N THR A 127 -2.45 -14.48 12.48
CA THR A 127 -1.61 -13.85 11.45
C THR A 127 -0.58 -12.88 12.07
N ALA A 128 -1.00 -12.03 13.00
CA ALA A 128 -0.10 -11.11 13.69
C ALA A 128 0.99 -11.84 14.48
N GLU A 129 0.63 -12.92 15.18
CA GLU A 129 1.57 -13.78 15.91
C GLU A 129 2.56 -14.47 14.98
N TYR A 130 2.10 -14.97 13.83
CA TYR A 130 2.95 -15.54 12.80
C TYR A 130 4.00 -14.52 12.34
N PHE A 131 3.57 -13.32 11.93
CA PHE A 131 4.51 -12.29 11.48
C PHE A 131 5.47 -11.85 12.59
N ARG A 132 4.99 -11.70 13.84
CA ARG A 132 5.85 -11.42 15.00
C ARG A 132 6.93 -12.48 15.18
N SER A 133 6.60 -13.76 15.03
CA SER A 133 7.57 -14.86 15.17
C SER A 133 8.68 -14.86 14.11
N LYS A 134 8.44 -14.21 12.96
CA LYS A 134 9.38 -14.11 11.83
C LYS A 134 10.28 -12.87 11.88
N GLN A 135 10.16 -12.01 12.89
CA GLN A 135 11.02 -10.82 13.06
C GLN A 135 12.32 -11.11 13.84
N ASN A 136 12.49 -12.33 14.35
CA ASN A 136 13.68 -12.78 15.08
C ASN A 136 14.76 -13.33 14.14
#